data_AF-A0A957WWK2-F1
#
_entry.id   AF-A0A957WWK2-F1
#
_cell.length_a   1.000
_cell.length_b   1.000
_cell.length_c   1.000
_cell.angle_alpha   90.00
_cell.angle_beta   90.00
_cell.angle_gamma   90.00
#
_symmetry.space_group_name_H-M   'P 1'
#
loop_
_entity.id
_entity.type
_entity.pdbx_description
1 polymer ?
#
loop_
_entity_poly.entity_id
_entity_poly.type
_entity_poly.pdbx_seq_one_letter_code
_entity_poly.pdbx_strand_id
1 'polypeptide(L)' 'KIRMFELVIGELDLILGNLDGNKSFEDLLREAWVASSSERDLGERIDALGEVLVNARRSYEQVRASNRLMDDALDL' A
#
# COMPACT_ATOMS: atom_id res chain seq x y z
N LYS A 1 -4.28 -3.09 22.86
CA LYS A 1 -4.64 -2.17 21.74
C LYS A 1 -3.72 -2.30 20.51
N ILE A 2 -2.84 -3.30 20.47
CA ILE A 2 -1.79 -3.45 19.43
C ILE A 2 -2.27 -4.22 18.18
N ARG A 3 -3.42 -4.92 18.25
CA ARG A 3 -3.94 -5.77 17.16
C ARG A 3 -4.41 -5.03 15.90
N MET A 4 -4.45 -3.69 15.92
CA MET A 4 -4.78 -2.89 14.73
C MET A 4 -3.55 -2.66 13.84
N PHE A 5 -2.33 -2.79 14.38
CA PHE A 5 -1.10 -2.60 13.61
C PHE A 5 -0.68 -3.83 12.80
N GLU A 6 -0.96 -5.05 13.27
CA GLU A 6 -0.69 -6.28 12.50
C GLU A 6 -1.63 -6.45 11.29
N LEU A 7 -2.90 -6.00 11.42
CA LEU A 7 -3.86 -6.02 10.31
C LEU A 7 -3.44 -5.07 9.17
N VAL A 8 -2.80 -3.95 9.51
CA VAL A 8 -2.33 -2.95 8.56
C VAL A 8 -1.13 -3.46 7.75
N ILE A 9 -0.27 -4.31 8.31
CA ILE A 9 0.91 -4.84 7.59
C ILE A 9 0.52 -5.94 6.59
N GLY A 10 -0.40 -6.85 6.96
CA GLY A 10 -0.83 -7.93 6.05
C GLY A 10 -1.68 -7.46 4.85
N GLU A 11 -2.48 -6.41 5.03
CA GLU A 11 -3.23 -5.80 3.91
C GLU A 11 -2.34 -4.90 3.03
N LEU A 12 -1.25 -4.36 3.58
CA LEU A 12 -0.27 -3.59 2.80
C LEU A 12 0.41 -4.46 1.75
N ASP A 13 0.75 -5.72 2.02
CA ASP A 13 1.30 -6.65 1.01
C ASP A 13 0.31 -6.95 -0.12
N LEU A 14 -1.00 -7.01 0.15
CA LEU A 14 -2.03 -7.17 -0.88
C LEU A 14 -2.17 -5.91 -1.74
N ILE A 15 -2.02 -4.72 -1.14
CA ILE A 15 -2.06 -3.43 -1.81
C ILE A 15 -0.76 -3.19 -2.63
N LEU A 16 0.39 -3.57 -2.07
CA LEU A 16 1.74 -3.40 -2.64
C LEU A 16 2.14 -4.49 -3.62
N GLY A 17 1.57 -5.69 -3.53
CA GLY A 17 1.80 -6.77 -4.49
C GLY A 17 1.49 -6.39 -5.94
N ASN A 18 0.66 -5.35 -6.13
CA ASN A 18 0.29 -4.82 -7.45
C ASN A 18 1.16 -3.63 -7.92
N LEU A 19 2.05 -3.10 -7.07
CA LEU A 19 2.80 -1.87 -7.38
C LEU A 19 4.14 -2.12 -8.07
N ASP A 20 4.81 -3.24 -7.82
CA ASP A 20 6.07 -3.55 -8.52
C ASP A 20 6.47 -5.04 -8.50
N GLY A 21 5.45 -5.91 -8.57
CA GLY A 21 5.59 -7.30 -9.00
C GLY A 21 6.45 -8.27 -8.17
N ASN A 22 7.18 -7.84 -7.13
CA ASN A 22 7.91 -8.71 -6.17
C ASN A 22 8.63 -7.98 -5.01
N LYS A 23 8.59 -6.64 -4.89
CA LYS A 23 9.29 -5.92 -3.81
C LYS A 23 8.42 -5.75 -2.58
N SER A 24 8.95 -6.07 -1.40
CA SER A 24 8.25 -5.78 -0.14
C SER A 24 8.33 -4.28 0.18
N PHE A 25 7.49 -3.82 1.11
CA PHE A 25 7.57 -2.46 1.62
C PHE A 25 8.97 -2.10 2.16
N GLU A 26 9.61 -3.04 2.85
CA GLU A 26 10.95 -2.88 3.40
C GLU A 26 12.01 -2.72 2.30
N ASP A 27 11.86 -3.40 1.16
CA ASP A 27 12.75 -3.22 0.01
C ASP A 27 12.58 -1.82 -0.59
N LEU A 28 11.35 -1.32 -0.71
CA LEU A 28 11.07 0.04 -1.19
C LEU A 28 11.66 1.11 -0.26
N LEU A 29 11.52 0.93 1.06
CA LEU A 29 12.14 1.82 2.05
C LEU A 29 13.67 1.76 2.00
N ARG A 30 14.25 0.57 1.84
CA ARG A 30 15.71 0.40 1.71
C ARG A 30 16.22 1.09 0.46
N GLU A 31 15.54 0.94 -0.67
CA GLU A 31 15.90 1.62 -1.92
C GLU A 31 15.80 3.14 -1.78
N ALA A 32 14.73 3.66 -1.17
CA ALA A 32 14.59 5.08 -0.88
C ALA A 32 15.73 5.61 -0.01
N TRP A 33 16.13 4.85 1.02
CA TRP A 33 17.26 5.17 1.89
C TRP A 33 18.59 5.17 1.14
N VAL A 34 18.90 4.09 0.41
CA VAL A 34 20.17 3.93 -0.33
C VAL A 34 20.31 4.97 -1.45
N ALA A 35 19.20 5.34 -2.09
CA ALA A 35 19.20 6.34 -3.16
C ALA A 35 19.20 7.79 -2.64
N SER A 36 18.97 8.01 -1.34
CA SER A 36 18.91 9.35 -0.78
C SER A 36 20.31 9.97 -0.60
N SER A 37 20.45 11.22 -1.02
CA SER A 37 21.70 11.98 -0.88
C SER A 37 21.72 12.89 0.35
N SER A 38 20.58 13.05 1.03
CA SER A 38 20.41 13.84 2.26
C SER A 38 19.12 13.43 2.98
N GLU A 39 18.98 13.83 4.25
CA GLU A 39 17.73 13.63 4.98
C GLU A 39 16.52 14.31 4.32
N ARG A 40 16.73 15.45 3.65
CA ARG A 40 15.67 16.15 2.90
C ARG A 40 15.20 15.33 1.70
N ASP A 41 16.14 14.80 0.93
CA ASP A 41 15.87 13.94 -0.23
C ASP A 41 15.22 12.62 0.21
N LEU A 42 15.66 12.05 1.33
CA LEU A 42 14.99 10.91 1.94
C LEU A 42 13.53 11.21 2.30
N GLY A 43 13.27 12.36 2.93
CA GLY A 43 11.92 12.80 3.26
C GLY A 43 11.01 12.87 2.03
N GLU A 44 11.49 13.52 0.96
CA GLU A 44 10.75 13.61 -0.31
C GLU A 44 10.44 12.24 -0.93
N ARG A 45 11.39 11.30 -0.84
CA ARG A 45 11.20 9.91 -1.34
C ARG A 45 10.21 9.11 -0.50
N ILE A 46 10.26 9.25 0.83
CA ILE A 46 9.30 8.61 1.73
C ILE A 46 7.90 9.18 1.52
N ASP A 47 7.76 10.49 1.34
CA ASP A 47 6.48 11.13 1.06
C ASP A 47 5.89 10.62 -0.26
N ALA A 48 6.71 10.52 -1.31
CA ALA A 48 6.30 9.95 -2.60
C ALA A 48 5.82 8.49 -2.46
N LEU A 49 6.53 7.67 -1.67
CA LEU A 49 6.11 6.30 -1.36
C LEU A 49 4.77 6.29 -0.61
N GLY A 50 4.56 7.23 0.32
CA GLY A 50 3.31 7.40 1.04
C GLY A 50 2.12 7.70 0.11
N GLU A 51 2.30 8.58 -0.86
CA GLU A 51 1.26 8.89 -1.85
C GLU A 51 0.89 7.67 -2.71
N VAL A 52 1.89 6.89 -3.11
CA VAL A 52 1.68 5.64 -3.84
C VAL A 52 0.84 4.65 -3.01
N LEU A 53 1.14 4.50 -1.72
CA LEU A 53 0.37 3.66 -0.80
C LEU A 53 -1.08 4.12 -0.64
N VAL A 54 -1.29 5.42 -0.46
CA VAL A 54 -2.64 5.98 -0.33
C VAL A 54 -3.48 5.73 -1.58
N ASN A 55 -2.88 5.88 -2.76
CA ASN A 55 -3.55 5.61 -4.03
C ASN A 55 -3.89 4.12 -4.20
N ALA A 56 -2.94 3.23 -3.89
CA ALA A 56 -3.18 1.80 -3.98
C ALA A 56 -4.26 1.33 -3.00
N ARG A 57 -4.31 1.89 -1.78
CA ARG A 57 -5.40 1.64 -0.82
C ARG A 57 -6.77 2.04 -1.39
N ARG A 58 -6.88 3.23 -1.99
CA ARG A 58 -8.13 3.71 -2.62
C ARG A 58 -8.59 2.77 -3.74
N SER A 59 -7.68 2.33 -4.59
CA SER A 59 -7.98 1.37 -5.66
C SER A 59 -8.49 0.04 -5.10
N TYR A 60 -7.85 -0.47 -4.03
CA TYR A 60 -8.30 -1.69 -3.37
C TYR A 60 -9.70 -1.54 -2.75
N GLU A 61 -9.96 -0.43 -2.06
CA GLU A 61 -11.27 -0.11 -1.50
C GLU A 61 -12.36 -0.05 -2.57
N GLN A 62 -12.04 0.52 -3.75
CA GLN A 62 -12.96 0.58 -4.88
C GLN A 62 -13.30 -0.81 -5.44
N VAL A 63 -12.29 -1.66 -5.66
CA VAL A 63 -12.50 -3.04 -6.13
C VAL A 63 -13.33 -3.82 -5.11
N ARG A 64 -13.00 -3.70 -3.82
CA ARG A 64 -13.75 -4.37 -2.75
C ARG A 64 -15.21 -3.90 -2.68
N ALA A 65 -15.45 -2.61 -2.86
CA ALA A 65 -16.81 -2.07 -2.90
C ALA A 65 -17.58 -2.60 -4.13
N SER A 66 -16.94 -2.64 -5.30
CA SER A 66 -17.53 -3.20 -6.52
C SER A 66 -17.89 -4.68 -6.36
N ASN A 67 -17.01 -5.48 -5.77
CA ASN A 67 -17.27 -6.91 -5.53
C ASN A 67 -18.45 -7.11 -4.58
N ARG A 68 -18.52 -6.33 -3.48
CA ARG A 68 -19.67 -6.39 -2.56
C ARG A 68 -21.00 -6.08 -3.24
N LEU A 69 -21.04 -5.06 -4.10
CA LEU A 69 -22.25 -4.73 -4.86
C LEU A 69 -22.66 -5.86 -5.81
N MET A 70 -21.68 -6.57 -6.38
CA MET A 70 -21.94 -7.73 -7.23
C MET A 70 -22.48 -8.90 -6.42
N ASP A 71 -21.89 -9.20 -5.26
CA ASP A 71 -22.34 -10.27 -4.37
C ASP A 71 -23.80 -10.01 -3.92
N ASP A 72 -24.10 -8.80 -3.46
CA ASP A 72 -25.45 -8.40 -3.04
C ASP A 72 -26.50 -8.52 -4.17
N ALA A 73 -26.08 -8.33 -5.44
CA ALA A 73 -26.95 -8.43 -6.61
C ALA A 73 -27.20 -9.88 -7.07
N LEU A 74 -26.28 -10.80 -6.75
CA LEU A 74 -26.37 -12.22 -7.09
C LEU A 74 -27.12 -13.04 -6.02
N ASP A 75 -27.22 -12.51 -4.80
CA ASP A 75 -27.96 -13.11 -3.67
C ASP A 75 -29.49 -12.79 -3.68
N LEU A 76 -30.02 -12.27 -4.80
CA LEU A 76 -31.44 -11.92 -5.06
C LEU A 76 -32.09 -12.89 -6.05
#